data_AF-A0A350H5U8-F1
#
_entry.id   AF-A0A350H5U8-F1
#
_cell.length_a   1.000
_cell.length_b   1.000
_cell.length_c   1.000
_cell.angle_alpha   90.00
_cell.angle_beta   90.00
_cell.angle_gamma   90.00
#
_symmetry.space_group_name_H-M   'P 1'
#
loop_
_entity.id
_entity.type
_entity.pdbx_description
1 polymer ?
#
loop_
_entity_poly.entity_id
_entity_poly.type
_entity_poly.pdbx_seq_one_letter_code
_entity_poly.pdbx_strand_id
1 'polypeptide(L)' 'MEFVNSKRFRVNANGNSVDVWLIYRCKKCKHSWNLTIYERTRPSKISTELLEAFFDNDEDTAMVYGKDIDFLKRNRAELK' A
#
# COMPACT_ATOMS: atom_id res chain seq x y z
N MET A 1 -0.64 15.78 -9.83
CA MET A 1 -0.55 16.06 -8.38
C MET A 1 0.44 15.05 -7.79
N GLU A 2 1.48 15.49 -7.07
CA GLU A 2 2.54 14.57 -6.60
C GLU A 2 2.14 13.89 -5.29
N PHE A 3 2.22 12.55 -5.27
CA PHE A 3 1.91 11.69 -4.13
C PHE A 3 3.18 10.97 -3.67
N VAL A 4 3.51 11.10 -2.40
CA VAL A 4 4.64 10.40 -1.78
C VAL A 4 4.18 9.19 -1.00
N ASN A 5 5.00 8.15 -1.02
CA ASN A 5 4.83 7.01 -0.15
C ASN A 5 4.88 7.50 1.30
N SER A 6 3.81 7.26 2.07
CA SER A 6 3.77 7.70 3.47
C SER A 6 4.45 6.72 4.42
N LYS A 7 4.90 5.57 3.90
CA LYS A 7 5.44 4.44 4.66
C LYS A 7 4.48 3.91 5.71
N ARG A 8 3.18 4.00 5.43
CA ARG A 8 2.12 3.52 6.33
C ARG A 8 1.21 2.56 5.60
N PHE A 9 0.91 1.44 6.23
CA PHE A 9 -0.09 0.52 5.75
C PHE A 9 -1.41 0.71 6.49
N ARG A 10 -2.49 0.36 5.81
CA ARG A 10 -3.79 0.08 6.42
C ARG A 10 -4.03 -1.40 6.25
N VAL A 11 -4.17 -2.11 7.36
CA VAL A 11 -4.58 -3.52 7.38
C VAL A 11 -5.99 -3.57 7.93
N ASN A 12 -6.92 -4.15 7.19
CA ASN A 12 -8.30 -4.33 7.60
C ASN A 12 -8.65 -5.82 7.55
N ALA A 13 -9.09 -6.37 8.68
CA ALA A 13 -9.54 -7.75 8.76
C ALA A 13 -11.07 -7.80 8.79
N ASN A 14 -11.66 -8.65 7.93
CA ASN A 14 -13.09 -8.88 7.91
C ASN A 14 -13.36 -10.39 7.75
N GLY A 15 -13.78 -11.03 8.83
CA GLY A 15 -13.92 -12.48 8.91
C GLY A 15 -12.58 -13.18 8.65
N ASN A 16 -12.54 -14.08 7.66
CA ASN A 16 -11.33 -14.81 7.28
C ASN A 16 -10.59 -14.18 6.07
N SER A 17 -10.67 -12.86 5.93
CA SER A 17 -10.03 -12.12 4.86
C SER A 17 -9.40 -10.83 5.38
N VAL A 18 -8.30 -10.43 4.76
CA VAL A 18 -7.61 -9.17 5.01
C VAL A 18 -7.48 -8.38 3.72
N ASP A 19 -7.64 -7.06 3.87
CA ASP A 19 -7.28 -6.06 2.89
C ASP A 19 -6.05 -5.31 3.41
N VAL A 20 -5.06 -5.10 2.56
CA VAL A 20 -3.84 -4.35 2.89
C VAL A 20 -3.65 -3.26 1.85
N TRP A 21 -3.53 -2.02 2.31
CA TRP A 21 -3.21 -0.88 1.47
C TRP A 21 -1.92 -0.20 1.93
N LEU A 22 -1.07 0.22 1.01
CA LEU A 22 -0.02 1.20 1.27
C LEU A 22 -0.57 2.61 1.04
N ILE A 23 -0.46 3.46 2.05
CA ILE A 23 -0.99 4.82 2.01
C ILE A 23 0.05 5.74 1.36
N TYR A 24 -0.41 6.50 0.38
CA TYR A 24 0.29 7.64 -0.19
C TYR A 24 -0.37 8.93 0.28
N ARG A 25 0.41 10.01 0.35
CA ARG A 25 -0.11 11.35 0.67
C ARG A 25 0.29 12.35 -0.39
N CYS A 26 -0.65 13.20 -0.77
CA CYS A 26 -0.34 14.34 -1.63
C CYS A 26 0.60 15.30 -0.89
N LYS A 27 1.70 15.70 -1.54
CA LYS A 27 2.64 16.67 -0.94
C LYS A 27 1.98 17.99 -0.57
N LYS A 28 1.03 18.46 -1.40
CA LYS A 28 0.37 19.78 -1.28
C LYS A 28 -0.82 19.78 -0.34
N CYS A 29 -1.88 19.02 -0.63
CA CYS A 29 -3.14 19.07 0.12
C CYS A 29 -3.30 18.00 1.22
N LYS A 30 -2.31 17.10 1.36
CA LYS A 30 -2.32 15.98 2.33
C LYS A 30 -3.44 14.95 2.15
N HIS A 31 -4.21 15.02 1.06
CA HIS A 31 -5.15 13.96 0.69
C HIS A 31 -4.44 12.61 0.59
N SER A 32 -5.10 11.55 1.07
CA SER A 32 -4.55 10.20 1.09
C SER A 32 -5.04 9.41 -0.11
N TRP A 33 -4.15 8.62 -0.69
CA TRP A 33 -4.47 7.66 -1.73
C TRP A 33 -4.00 6.28 -1.28
N ASN A 34 -4.84 5.26 -1.42
CA ASN A 34 -4.52 3.90 -1.00
C ASN A 34 -4.09 3.07 -2.22
N LEU A 35 -2.87 2.56 -2.19
CA LEU A 35 -2.42 1.51 -3.08
C LEU A 35 -2.84 0.16 -2.51
N THR A 36 -3.72 -0.55 -3.19
CA THR A 36 -4.08 -1.94 -2.83
C THR A 36 -2.89 -2.88 -3.04
N ILE A 37 -2.45 -3.54 -1.97
CA ILE A 37 -1.45 -4.61 -2.01
C ILE A 37 -2.15 -5.98 -1.99
N TYR A 38 -3.06 -6.15 -1.03
CA TYR A 38 -3.93 -7.31 -0.93
C TYR A 38 -5.37 -6.87 -0.82
N GLU A 39 -6.26 -7.55 -1.54
CA GLU A 39 -7.71 -7.36 -1.44
C GLU A 39 -8.34 -8.72 -1.16
N ARG A 40 -9.19 -8.77 -0.12
CA ARG A 40 -9.99 -9.93 0.30
C ARG A 40 -9.19 -11.22 0.36
N THR A 41 -7.94 -11.13 0.84
CA THR A 41 -6.99 -12.24 0.85
C THR A 41 -7.07 -12.99 2.16
N ARG A 42 -7.07 -14.34 2.14
CA ARG A 42 -7.00 -15.11 3.39
C ARG A 42 -5.67 -14.83 4.09
N PRO A 43 -5.65 -14.51 5.41
CA PRO A 43 -4.41 -14.24 6.13
C PRO A 43 -3.37 -15.36 5.98
N SER A 44 -3.81 -16.62 5.94
CA SER A 44 -2.93 -17.78 5.77
C SER A 44 -2.21 -17.86 4.42
N LYS A 45 -2.55 -17.01 3.45
CA LYS A 45 -1.83 -16.88 2.17
C LYS A 45 -0.73 -15.81 2.21
N ILE A 46 -0.63 -15.06 3.29
CA ILE A 46 0.40 -14.06 3.54
C ILE A 46 1.30 -14.67 4.62
N SER A 47 2.62 -14.57 4.47
CA SER A 47 3.51 -15.06 5.53
C SER A 47 3.31 -14.23 6.79
N THR A 48 3.51 -14.84 7.96
CA THR A 48 3.33 -14.17 9.24
C THR A 48 4.24 -12.95 9.34
N GLU A 49 5.50 -13.08 8.91
CA GLU A 49 6.51 -12.02 8.95
C GLU A 49 6.11 -10.83 8.08
N LEU A 50 5.51 -11.08 6.93
CA LEU A 50 5.04 -10.03 6.03
C LEU A 50 3.80 -9.34 6.59
N LEU A 51 2.91 -10.09 7.22
CA LEU A 51 1.73 -9.53 7.87
C LEU A 51 2.12 -8.65 9.06
N GLU A 52 3.08 -9.09 9.87
CA GLU A 52 3.70 -8.30 10.95
C GLU A 52 4.35 -7.03 10.41
N ALA A 53 5.14 -7.11 9.33
CA ALA A 53 5.74 -5.96 8.68
C ALA A 53 4.69 -4.91 8.24
N PHE A 54 3.52 -5.34 7.76
CA PHE A 54 2.41 -4.43 7.46
C PHE A 54 1.85 -3.76 8.71
N PHE A 55 1.68 -4.49 9.81
CA PHE A 55 1.20 -3.92 11.07
C PHE A 55 2.20 -2.92 11.67
N ASP A 56 3.49 -3.22 11.61
CA ASP A 56 4.56 -2.39 12.16
C ASP A 56 4.89 -1.17 11.29
N ASN A 57 4.32 -1.11 10.07
CA ASN A 57 4.68 -0.11 9.07
C ASN A 57 6.17 -0.14 8.71
N ASP A 58 6.70 -1.34 8.52
CA ASP A 58 8.10 -1.54 8.15
C ASP A 58 8.44 -0.72 6.89
N GLU A 59 9.45 0.16 7.03
CA GLU A 59 9.78 1.12 5.99
C GLU A 59 10.36 0.44 4.75
N ASP A 60 11.16 -0.62 4.93
CA ASP A 60 11.76 -1.35 3.83
C ASP A 60 10.69 -2.06 3.01
N THR A 61 9.73 -2.72 3.67
CA THR A 61 8.55 -3.30 3.05
C THR A 61 7.75 -2.23 2.31
N ALA A 62 7.53 -1.06 2.91
CA ALA A 62 6.83 0.04 2.25
C ALA A 62 7.58 0.54 1.01
N MET A 63 8.91 0.57 1.03
CA MET A 63 9.74 0.94 -0.12
C MET A 63 9.69 -0.13 -1.22
N VAL A 64 9.70 -1.43 -0.86
CA VAL A 64 9.56 -2.53 -1.82
C VAL A 64 8.23 -2.44 -2.56
N TYR A 65 7.10 -2.38 -1.84
CA TYR A 65 5.77 -2.25 -2.46
C TYR A 65 5.53 -0.87 -3.09
N GLY A 66 6.26 0.15 -2.64
CA GLY A 66 6.13 1.50 -3.16
C GLY A 66 6.85 1.75 -4.49
N LYS A 67 7.92 1.00 -4.79
CA LYS A 67 8.73 1.19 -6.01
C LYS A 67 7.98 0.89 -7.30
N ASP A 68 7.05 -0.07 -7.28
CA ASP A 68 6.33 -0.51 -8.48
C ASP A 68 5.27 0.51 -8.94
N ILE A 69 4.79 1.37 -8.02
CA ILE A 69 3.70 2.29 -8.36
C ILE A 69 4.14 3.63 -8.94
N ASP A 70 5.37 4.06 -8.73
CA ASP A 70 5.90 5.23 -9.42
C ASP A 70 5.95 4.96 -10.94
N PHE A 71 6.14 3.70 -11.34
CA PHE A 71 5.98 3.23 -12.72
C PHE A 71 4.50 3.24 -13.17
N LEU A 72 3.58 2.68 -12.38
CA LEU A 72 2.14 2.70 -12.72
C LEU A 72 1.53 4.11 -12.77
N LYS A 73 2.02 5.05 -11.94
CA LYS A 73 1.60 6.47 -11.96
C LYS A 73 2.12 7.21 -13.19
N ARG A 74 3.37 6.95 -13.62
CA ARG A 74 3.89 7.49 -14.89
C ARG A 74 3.07 6.98 -16.07
N ASN A 75 2.73 5.69 -16.08
CA ASN A 75 1.94 5.10 -17.16
C ASN A 75 0.44 5.49 -17.13
N ARG A 76 -0.17 5.70 -15.95
CA ARG A 76 -1.54 6.24 -15.86
C ARG A 76 -1.64 7.74 -16.14
N ALA A 77 -0.53 8.48 -16.16
CA ALA A 77 -0.52 9.87 -16.65
C ALA A 77 -0.56 9.95 -18.19
N GLU A 78 -0.28 8.84 -18.89
CA GLU A 78 -0.39 8.73 -20.35
C GLU A 78 -1.70 8.11 -20.84
N LEU A 79 -2.50 7.51 -19.95
CA LEU A 79 -3.87 7.09 -20.27
C LEU A 79 -4.80 8.31 -20.20
N LYS A 80 -4.88 9.05 -21.31
CA LYS A 80 -6.01 9.92 -21.65
C LYS A 80 -7.20 9.10 -22.14
#